data_AF-A0A420WWF2-F1
#
_entry.id   AF-A0A420WWF2-F1
#
_cell.length_a   1.000
_cell.length_b   1.000
_cell.length_c   1.000
_cell.angle_alpha   90.00
_cell.angle_beta   90.00
_cell.angle_gamma   90.00
#
_symmetry.space_group_name_H-M   'P 1'
#
loop_
_entity.id
_entity.type
_entity.pdbx_description
1 polymer ?
#
loop_
_entity_poly.entity_id
_entity_poly.type
_entity_poly.pdbx_seq_one_letter_code
_entity_poly.pdbx_strand_id
1 'polypeptide(L)' 'MMELTPQELERLERKGIHPLSRLGEECLVEIHGRTIRCAWQDVRRIAAPSLKERLCARLPLTARGPAPGERRSAR' A
#
# COMPACT_ATOMS: atom_id res chain seq x y z
N MET A 1 -10.27 1.32 -17.53
CA MET A 1 -10.41 2.28 -16.43
C MET A 1 -9.45 1.83 -15.34
N MET A 2 -8.34 2.53 -15.09
CA MET A 2 -7.40 2.12 -14.03
C MET A 2 -7.89 2.70 -12.71
N GLU A 3 -8.56 1.85 -11.94
CA GLU A 3 -8.98 2.06 -10.56
C GLU A 3 -7.79 1.82 -9.62
N LEU A 4 -7.80 2.40 -8.42
CA LEU A 4 -6.77 2.15 -7.42
C LEU A 4 -6.83 0.68 -7.00
N THR A 5 -5.67 0.05 -6.87
CA THR A 5 -5.58 -1.29 -6.27
C THR A 5 -5.95 -1.23 -4.78
N PRO A 6 -6.40 -2.36 -4.18
CA PRO A 6 -6.69 -2.41 -2.75
C PRO A 6 -5.52 -1.93 -1.86
N GLN A 7 -4.29 -2.22 -2.28
CA GLN A 7 -3.09 -1.78 -1.58
C GLN A 7 -2.85 -0.26 -1.69
N GLU A 8 -3.18 0.34 -2.83
CA GLU A 8 -3.10 1.79 -3.00
C GLU A 8 -4.16 2.50 -2.14
N LEU A 9 -5.38 1.96 -2.08
CA LEU A 9 -6.44 2.43 -1.18
C LEU A 9 -6.02 2.36 0.29
N GLU A 10 -5.49 1.23 0.73
CA GLU A 10 -5.02 1.07 2.12
C GLU A 10 -3.90 2.08 2.48
N ARG A 11 -3.00 2.38 1.53
CA ARG A 11 -1.96 3.40 1.73
C ARG A 11 -2.54 4.81 1.85
N LEU A 12 -3.60 5.13 1.11
CA LEU A 12 -4.31 6.40 1.21
C LEU A 12 -5.03 6.51 2.55
N GLU A 13 -5.71 5.45 3.00
CA GLU A 13 -6.38 5.40 4.30
C GLU A 13 -5.41 5.60 5.47
N ARG A 14 -4.23 4.96 5.43
CA ARG A 14 -3.17 5.17 6.42
C ARG A 14 -2.66 6.62 6.48
N LYS A 15 -2.86 7.39 5.40
CA LYS A 15 -2.53 8.82 5.31
C LYS A 15 -3.74 9.72 5.60
N GLY A 16 -4.91 9.16 5.91
CA GLY A 16 -6.15 9.90 6.14
C GLY A 16 -6.74 10.53 4.88
N ILE A 17 -6.49 9.91 3.71
CA ILE A 17 -6.94 10.39 2.40
C ILE A 17 -7.97 9.41 1.86
N HIS A 18 -9.17 9.91 1.55
CA HIS A 18 -10.28 9.10 1.09
C HIS A 18 -10.78 9.61 -0.27
N PRO A 19 -10.59 8.86 -1.37
CA PRO A 19 -11.15 9.22 -2.67
C PRO A 19 -12.68 9.13 -2.62
N LEU A 20 -13.37 10.23 -2.92
CA LEU A 20 -14.83 10.31 -2.93
C LEU A 20 -15.41 10.11 -4.32
N SER A 21 -14.85 10.79 -5.32
CA SER A 21 -15.30 10.69 -6.70
C SER A 21 -14.19 11.01 -7.68
N ARG A 22 -14.32 10.49 -8.91
CA ARG A 22 -13.39 10.74 -10.01
C ARG A 22 -14.17 11.19 -11.23
N LEU A 23 -13.75 12.31 -11.80
CA LEU A 23 -14.28 12.84 -13.05
C LEU A 23 -13.12 13.02 -14.03
N GLY A 24 -12.88 11.98 -14.85
CA GLY A 24 -11.77 11.97 -15.79
C GLY A 24 -10.40 12.01 -15.09
N GLU A 25 -9.69 13.13 -15.26
CA GLU A 25 -8.39 13.40 -14.64
C GLU A 25 -8.49 14.14 -13.31
N GLU A 26 -9.67 14.63 -12.94
CA GLU A 26 -9.92 15.25 -11.64
C GLU A 26 -10.46 14.22 -10.64
N CYS A 27 -10.08 14.39 -9.38
CA CYS A 27 -10.54 13.57 -8.26
C CYS A 27 -10.90 14.46 -7.07
N LEU A 28 -12.05 14.16 -6.49
CA LEU A 28 -12.47 14.70 -5.22
C LEU A 28 -11.97 13.75 -4.13
N VAL A 29 -11.17 14.26 -3.21
CA VAL A 29 -10.67 13.50 -2.06
C VAL A 29 -11.07 14.20 -0.77
N GLU A 30 -11.30 13.43 0.29
CA GLU A 30 -11.41 13.93 1.65
C GLU A 30 -10.09 13.70 2.37
N ILE A 31 -9.55 14.76 2.99
CA ILE A 31 -8.35 14.70 3.81
C ILE A 31 -8.68 15.31 5.16
N HIS A 32 -8.69 14.48 6.21
CA HIS A 32 -9.01 14.90 7.58
C HIS A 32 -10.31 15.73 7.69
N GLY A 33 -11.38 15.30 7.00
CA GLY A 33 -12.68 15.98 6.98
C GLY A 33 -12.76 17.22 6.08
N ARG A 34 -11.74 17.48 5.25
CA ARG A 34 -11.77 18.53 4.22
C ARG A 34 -11.82 17.94 2.84
N THR A 35 -12.79 18.37 2.05
CA THR A 35 -12.91 17.97 0.65
C THR A 35 -12.00 18.83 -0.25
N ILE A 36 -11.17 18.18 -1.05
CA ILE A 36 -10.18 18.82 -1.93
C ILE A 36 -10.34 18.24 -3.34
N ARG A 37 -10.28 19.13 -4.34
CA ARG A 37 -10.14 18.74 -5.76
C ARG A 37 -8.67 18.68 -6.11
N CYS A 38 -8.24 17.57 -6.69
CA CYS A 38 -6.87 17.37 -7.14
C CYS A 38 -6.84 16.52 -8.42
N ALA A 39 -5.68 16.47 -9.09
CA ALA A 39 -5.53 15.60 -10.23
C ALA A 39 -5.40 14.14 -9.79
N TRP A 40 -6.01 13.22 -10.53
CA TRP A 40 -5.98 11.78 -10.25
C TRP A 40 -4.55 11.23 -10.20
N GLN A 41 -3.66 11.78 -11.03
CA GLN A 41 -2.24 11.43 -11.02
C GLN A 41 -1.55 11.73 -9.68
N ASP A 42 -1.98 12.78 -8.97
CA ASP A 42 -1.40 13.15 -7.68
C ASP A 42 -1.89 12.18 -6.60
N VAL A 43 -3.16 11.76 -6.64
CA VAL A 43 -3.69 10.69 -5.77
C VAL A 43 -2.89 9.40 -5.95
N ARG A 44 -2.61 9.00 -7.20
CA ARG A 44 -1.77 7.82 -7.48
C ARG A 44 -0.35 7.97 -6.97
N ARG A 45 0.24 9.16 -7.09
CA ARG A 45 1.59 9.44 -6.58
C ARG A 45 1.65 9.32 -5.05
N ILE A 46 0.62 9.80 -4.36
CA ILE A 46 0.49 9.68 -2.91
C ILE A 46 0.27 8.22 -2.49
N ALA A 47 -0.51 7.46 -3.26
CA ALA A 47 -0.76 6.04 -3.05
C ALA A 47 0.41 5.12 -3.45
N ALA A 48 1.46 5.66 -4.06
CA ALA A 48 2.60 4.88 -4.51
C ALA A 48 3.35 4.27 -3.32
N PRO A 49 3.90 3.04 -3.47
CA PRO A 49 4.67 2.40 -2.42
C PRO A 49 5.96 3.20 -2.13
N SER A 50 6.27 3.34 -0.84
CA SER A 50 7.52 3.96 -0.40
C SER A 50 8.74 3.16 -0.84
N LEU A 51 9.90 3.81 -0.87
CA LEU A 51 11.17 3.14 -1.18
C LEU A 51 11.43 1.97 -0.21
N LYS A 52 11.07 2.13 1.07
CA LYS A 52 11.13 1.05 2.08
C LYS A 52 10.27 -0.14 1.69
N GLU A 53 8.99 0.07 1.36
CA GLU A 53 8.09 -1.01 0.95
C GLU A 53 8.60 -1.72 -0.31
N ARG A 54 9.10 -0.94 -1.28
CA ARG A 54 9.69 -1.48 -2.51
C ARG A 54 10.93 -2.32 -2.22
N LEU A 55 11.77 -1.90 -1.28
CA LEU A 55 12.95 -2.66 -0.87
C LEU A 55 12.56 -3.93 -0.11
N CYS A 56 11.66 -3.84 0.87
CA CYS A 56 11.18 -5.01 1.62
C CYS A 56 10.51 -6.06 0.72
N ALA A 57 9.78 -5.66 -0.31
CA ALA A 57 9.18 -6.59 -1.27
C ALA A 57 10.21 -7.26 -2.21
N ARG A 58 11.39 -6.65 -2.39
CA ARG A 58 12.48 -7.17 -3.24
C ARG A 58 13.52 -7.95 -2.45
N LEU A 59 13.56 -7.79 -1.13
CA LEU A 59 14.39 -8.61 -0.28
C LEU A 59 13.73 -10.00 -0.20
N PRO A 60 14.44 -11.09 -0.53
CA PRO A 60 13.96 -12.41 -0.16
C PRO A 60 13.86 -12.42 1.36
N LEU A 61 12.63 -12.48 1.89
CA LEU A 61 12.38 -12.80 3.28
C LEU A 61 12.86 -14.23 3.48
N THR A 62 14.17 -14.40 3.65
CA THR A 62 14.72 -15.53 4.36
C THR A 62 14.32 -15.33 5.80
N ALA A 63 13.07 -15.69 6.11
CA ALA A 63 12.69 -16.11 7.43
C ALA A 63 13.47 -17.40 7.73
N ARG A 64 14.78 -17.26 7.97
CA ARG A 64 15.55 -18.21 8.76
C ARG A 64 15.12 -18.02 10.22
N GLY A 65 13.88 -18.41 10.51
CA GLY A 65 13.63 -19.02 11.80
C GLY A 65 14.36 -20.36 11.79
N PRO A 66 15.14 -20.72 12.82
CA PRO A 66 15.67 -22.07 12.89
C PRO A 66 14.46 -23.02 12.90
N ALA A 67 14.40 -23.95 11.93
CA ALA A 67 13.49 -25.07 12.02
C ALA A 67 13.79 -25.76 13.37
N PRO A 68 12.81 -25.87 14.29
CA PRO A 68 13.02 -26.64 15.51
C PRO A 68 13.35 -28.06 15.07
N GLY A 69 14.55 -28.48 15.45
CA GLY A 69 15.20 -29.65 14.91
C GLY A 69 14.30 -30.87 14.90
N GLU A 70 14.15 -31.44 13.71
CA GLU A 70 13.91 -32.85 13.49
C GLU A 70 15.11 -33.63 14.09
N ARG A 71 15.18 -33.72 15.42
CA ARG A 71 16.00 -34.74 16.07
C ARG A 71 15.22 -36.03 16.00
N ARG A 72 15.47 -36.73 14.89
CA ARG A 72 15.20 -38.16 14.71
C ARG A 72 15.63 -38.94 15.95
N SER A 73 14.80 -39.92 16.27
CA SER A 73 15.02 -41.01 17.21
C SER A 73 16.46 -41.53 17.25
N ALA A 74 16.96 -41.79 18.45
CA ALA A 74 17.90 -42.86 18.70
C ALA A 74 17.75 -43.37 20.14
N ARG A 75 17.29 -44.62 20.23
CA ARG A 75 17.15 -45.53 21.38
C ARG A 75 15.87 -45.45 22.20
#